data_AF-A0A942GI04-F1
#
_entry.id   AF-A0A942GI04-F1
#
_cell.length_a   1.000
_cell.length_b   1.000
_cell.length_c   1.000
_cell.angle_alpha   90.00
_cell.angle_beta   90.00
_cell.angle_gamma   90.00
#
_symmetry.space_group_name_H-M   'P 1'
#
loop_
_entity.id
_entity.type
_entity.pdbx_description
1 polymer ?
#
loop_
_entity_poly.entity_id
_entity_poly.type
_entity_poly.pdbx_seq_one_letter_code
_entity_poly.pdbx_strand_id
1 'polypeptide(L)'
;MHYAYGTEEWEKVYLEMVAKRLATASKPYIQGSPEWVATYEKMIQESQEYKEAAKGWEGTVVIHIMANPELGLEGDIYQLLDLWHGECRSVRLVPREVGEKADYILSGELERWEAVVAGDLDTTKAMMQGKIKLKGDLATIVRYVKASALLTEIAARIETKFLSQLSEGEREQYRKEASELRAEVGF
;
A
#
# COMPACT_ATOMS: atom_id res chain seq x y z
N MET A 1 -8.58 15.30 -17.46
CA MET A 1 -9.84 15.35 -16.71
C MET A 1 -9.59 14.50 -15.47
N HIS A 2 -9.61 15.08 -14.26
CA HIS A 2 -9.47 14.28 -13.03
C HIS A 2 -10.82 13.63 -12.73
N TYR A 3 -10.89 12.30 -12.79
CA TYR A 3 -12.09 11.57 -12.38
C TYR A 3 -12.12 11.52 -10.84
N ALA A 4 -13.31 11.65 -10.25
CA ALA A 4 -13.44 11.48 -8.81
C ALA A 4 -13.21 10.01 -8.43
N TYR A 5 -12.38 9.76 -7.42
CA TYR A 5 -12.16 8.42 -6.88
C TYR A 5 -13.50 7.73 -6.54
N GLY A 6 -13.59 6.44 -6.86
CA GLY A 6 -14.78 5.61 -6.59
C GLY A 6 -15.87 5.68 -7.65
N THR A 7 -15.66 6.42 -8.74
CA THR A 7 -16.51 6.34 -9.95
C THR A 7 -16.11 5.16 -10.84
N GLU A 8 -17.03 4.64 -11.65
CA GLU A 8 -16.73 3.56 -12.61
C GLU A 8 -15.67 4.01 -13.63
N GLU A 9 -15.71 5.28 -14.05
CA GLU A 9 -14.74 5.86 -14.97
C GLU A 9 -13.34 5.94 -14.35
N TRP A 10 -13.24 6.37 -13.09
CA TRP A 10 -11.97 6.38 -12.37
C TRP A 10 -11.39 4.98 -12.25
N GLU A 11 -12.21 4.01 -11.84
CA GLU A 11 -11.79 2.61 -11.66
C GLU A 11 -11.29 2.04 -12.99
N LYS A 12 -12.00 2.28 -14.08
CA LYS A 12 -11.58 1.84 -15.41
C LYS A 12 -10.22 2.43 -15.80
N VAL A 13 -10.01 3.72 -15.61
CA VAL A 13 -8.73 4.38 -15.95
C VAL A 13 -7.61 3.86 -15.07
N TYR A 14 -7.85 3.69 -13.77
CA TYR A 14 -6.88 3.11 -12.84
C TYR A 14 -6.46 1.70 -13.27
N LEU A 15 -7.43 0.83 -13.56
CA LEU A 15 -7.17 -0.55 -14.00
C LEU A 15 -6.43 -0.61 -15.35
N GLU A 16 -6.78 0.25 -16.31
CA GLU A 16 -6.06 0.36 -17.59
C GLU A 16 -4.61 0.82 -17.38
N MET A 17 -4.35 1.78 -16.49
CA MET A 17 -3.00 2.22 -16.12
C MET A 17 -2.21 1.07 -15.48
N VAL A 18 -2.78 0.38 -14.50
CA VAL A 18 -2.15 -0.76 -13.83
C VAL A 18 -1.82 -1.86 -14.85
N ALA A 19 -2.75 -2.20 -15.75
CA ALA A 19 -2.56 -3.23 -16.76
C ALA A 19 -1.40 -2.88 -17.72
N LYS A 20 -1.32 -1.62 -18.18
CA LYS A 20 -0.20 -1.15 -19.02
C LYS A 20 1.14 -1.29 -18.29
N ARG A 21 1.20 -0.86 -17.02
CA ARG A 21 2.43 -0.94 -16.23
C ARG A 21 2.85 -2.38 -15.96
N LEU A 22 1.92 -3.27 -15.61
CA LEU A 22 2.20 -4.70 -15.43
C LEU A 22 2.73 -5.36 -16.71
N ALA A 23 2.29 -4.91 -17.90
CA ALA A 23 2.76 -5.46 -19.17
C ALA A 23 4.20 -5.05 -19.53
N THR A 24 4.71 -3.95 -18.96
CA THR A 24 6.03 -3.39 -19.30
C THR A 24 7.03 -3.42 -18.15
N ALA A 25 6.56 -3.48 -16.90
CA ALA A 25 7.42 -3.46 -15.72
C ALA A 25 8.16 -4.79 -15.55
N SER A 26 9.42 -4.72 -15.16
CA SER A 26 10.23 -5.87 -14.77
C SER A 26 10.46 -5.84 -13.27
N LYS A 27 10.40 -7.01 -12.63
CA LYS A 27 10.75 -7.13 -11.20
C LYS A 27 12.25 -6.88 -11.00
N PRO A 28 12.68 -6.40 -9.81
CA PRO A 28 11.86 -6.05 -8.65
C PRO A 28 11.02 -4.78 -8.87
N TYR A 29 9.81 -4.74 -8.30
CA TYR A 29 8.93 -3.57 -8.36
C TYR A 29 9.25 -2.57 -7.25
N ILE A 30 9.09 -1.28 -7.50
CA ILE A 30 9.26 -0.24 -6.47
C ILE A 30 8.12 -0.37 -5.45
N GLN A 31 8.44 -0.35 -4.15
CA GLN A 31 7.42 -0.40 -3.10
C GLN A 31 6.36 0.69 -3.29
N GLY A 32 5.09 0.29 -3.27
CA GLY A 32 3.96 1.21 -3.42
C GLY A 32 3.72 1.70 -4.86
N SER A 33 4.46 1.21 -5.86
CA SER A 33 4.11 1.46 -7.26
C SER A 33 2.83 0.68 -7.66
N PRO A 34 2.11 1.09 -8.72
CA PRO A 34 0.86 0.43 -9.12
C PRO A 34 0.99 -1.07 -9.35
N GLU A 35 2.08 -1.51 -10.01
CA GLU A 35 2.38 -2.92 -10.24
C GLU A 35 2.71 -3.68 -8.96
N TRP A 36 3.37 -3.04 -7.98
CA TRP A 36 3.61 -3.62 -6.65
C TRP A 36 2.29 -3.79 -5.90
N VAL A 37 1.44 -2.76 -5.89
CA VAL A 37 0.13 -2.77 -5.22
C VAL A 37 -0.81 -3.80 -5.82
N ALA A 38 -0.86 -3.90 -7.16
CA ALA A 38 -1.66 -4.90 -7.85
C ALA A 38 -1.17 -6.34 -7.59
N THR A 39 0.15 -6.54 -7.51
CA THR A 39 0.74 -7.82 -7.12
C THR A 39 0.35 -8.17 -5.68
N TYR A 40 0.42 -7.20 -4.78
CA TYR A 40 0.05 -7.38 -3.38
C TYR A 40 -1.43 -7.74 -3.22
N GLU A 41 -2.34 -7.02 -3.89
CA GLU A 41 -3.78 -7.33 -3.92
C GLU A 41 -4.02 -8.80 -4.29
N LYS A 42 -3.45 -9.22 -5.42
CA LYS A 42 -3.63 -10.57 -5.94
C LYS A 42 -3.12 -11.63 -4.96
N MET A 43 -1.94 -11.41 -4.37
CA MET A 43 -1.38 -12.35 -3.41
C MET A 43 -2.20 -12.47 -2.11
N ILE A 44 -2.86 -11.38 -1.68
CA ILE A 44 -3.81 -11.46 -0.56
C ILE A 44 -5.05 -12.25 -0.97
N GLN A 45 -5.62 -11.95 -2.13
CA GLN A 45 -6.81 -12.64 -2.67
C GLN A 45 -6.60 -14.16 -2.85
N GLU A 46 -5.38 -14.57 -3.19
CA GLU A 46 -5.01 -15.98 -3.35
C GLU A 46 -4.63 -16.68 -2.03
N SER A 47 -4.52 -15.94 -0.91
CA SER A 47 -4.07 -16.48 0.37
C SER A 47 -5.20 -17.08 1.20
N GLN A 48 -5.29 -18.41 1.18
CA GLN A 48 -6.24 -19.15 2.02
C GLN A 48 -5.97 -18.97 3.52
N GLU A 49 -4.71 -18.80 3.91
CA GLU A 49 -4.31 -18.56 5.31
C GLU A 49 -4.81 -17.20 5.80
N TYR A 50 -4.66 -16.16 4.97
CA TYR A 50 -5.19 -14.83 5.26
C TYR A 50 -6.71 -14.87 5.39
N LYS A 51 -7.40 -15.51 4.42
CA LYS A 51 -8.85 -15.65 4.42
C LYS A 51 -9.39 -16.25 5.72
N GLU A 52 -8.79 -17.34 6.19
CA GLU A 52 -9.20 -17.96 7.45
C GLU A 52 -8.89 -17.08 8.67
N ALA A 53 -7.70 -16.46 8.71
CA ALA A 53 -7.30 -15.62 9.83
C ALA A 53 -8.12 -14.33 9.95
N ALA A 54 -8.61 -13.80 8.84
CA ALA A 54 -9.36 -12.55 8.75
C ALA A 54 -10.87 -12.75 8.59
N LYS A 55 -11.41 -13.97 8.76
CA LYS A 55 -12.84 -14.28 8.52
C LYS A 55 -13.85 -13.43 9.28
N GLY A 56 -13.47 -12.86 10.41
CA GLY A 56 -14.31 -11.96 11.21
C GLY A 56 -13.90 -10.49 11.12
N TRP A 57 -12.89 -10.16 10.30
CA TRP A 57 -12.43 -8.80 10.10
C TRP A 57 -13.47 -8.00 9.32
N GLU A 58 -13.73 -6.78 9.77
CA GLU A 58 -14.52 -5.78 9.04
C GLU A 58 -13.81 -4.44 9.14
N GLY A 59 -13.62 -3.80 7.99
CA GLY A 59 -13.13 -2.43 7.92
C GLY A 59 -12.03 -2.23 6.90
N THR A 60 -11.98 -1.02 6.38
CA THR A 60 -10.93 -0.55 5.48
C THR A 60 -9.65 -0.28 6.26
N VAL A 61 -8.51 -0.65 5.68
CA VAL A 61 -7.19 -0.38 6.24
C VAL A 61 -6.41 0.47 5.27
N VAL A 62 -5.83 1.56 5.74
CA VAL A 62 -4.92 2.38 4.96
C VAL A 62 -3.50 2.25 5.50
N ILE A 63 -2.58 1.89 4.60
CA ILE A 63 -1.15 2.06 4.79
C ILE A 63 -0.80 3.46 4.29
N HIS A 64 -0.49 4.35 5.24
CA HIS A 64 -0.08 5.72 4.97
C HIS A 64 1.44 5.85 5.11
N ILE A 65 2.09 6.09 3.98
CA ILE A 65 3.54 6.30 3.88
C ILE A 65 3.77 7.79 3.73
N MET A 66 4.47 8.39 4.69
CA MET A 66 4.78 9.82 4.66
C MET A 66 5.80 10.14 3.56
N ALA A 67 5.65 11.31 2.95
CA ALA A 67 6.57 11.85 1.96
C ALA A 67 8.01 11.87 2.49
N ASN A 68 8.94 11.60 1.60
CA ASN A 68 10.37 11.73 1.84
C ASN A 68 11.04 12.24 0.54
N PRO A 69 11.03 13.57 0.31
CA PRO A 69 11.56 14.16 -0.92
C PRO A 69 13.05 13.87 -1.14
N GLU A 70 13.83 13.69 -0.07
CA GLU A 70 15.25 13.31 -0.15
C GLU A 70 15.43 11.98 -0.87
N LEU A 71 14.53 11.02 -0.61
CA LEU A 71 14.47 9.71 -1.27
C LEU A 71 13.62 9.70 -2.55
N GLY A 72 13.09 10.86 -2.97
CA GLY A 72 12.33 11.03 -4.20
C GLY A 72 10.82 10.85 -4.07
N LEU A 73 10.33 10.64 -2.84
CA LEU A 73 8.90 10.57 -2.57
C LEU A 73 8.35 11.98 -2.25
N GLU A 74 7.92 12.70 -3.27
CA GLU A 74 7.48 14.11 -3.17
C GLU A 74 6.17 14.33 -2.39
N GLY A 75 5.38 13.28 -2.19
CA GLY A 75 4.09 13.37 -1.51
C GLY A 75 3.74 12.06 -0.84
N ASP A 76 2.84 12.13 0.13
CA ASP A 76 2.36 10.96 0.87
C ASP A 76 1.76 9.91 -0.08
N ILE A 77 1.77 8.66 0.34
CA ILE A 77 1.06 7.56 -0.32
C ILE A 77 0.01 7.04 0.64
N TYR A 78 -1.21 6.93 0.13
CA TYR A 78 -2.33 6.27 0.81
C TYR A 78 -2.69 5.02 0.02
N GLN A 79 -2.33 3.85 0.54
CA GLN A 79 -2.72 2.56 -0.02
C GLN A 79 -3.90 2.02 0.79
N LEU A 80 -5.10 2.08 0.22
CA LEU A 80 -6.33 1.60 0.84
C LEU A 80 -6.57 0.13 0.48
N LEU A 81 -6.75 -0.69 1.50
CA LEU A 81 -7.15 -2.09 1.41
C LEU A 81 -8.64 -2.17 1.83
N ASP A 82 -9.50 -2.61 0.92
CA ASP A 82 -10.91 -2.94 1.25
C ASP A 82 -10.99 -4.40 1.70
N LEU A 83 -11.05 -4.60 3.01
CA LEU A 83 -10.95 -5.91 3.66
C LEU A 83 -12.25 -6.27 4.37
N TRP A 84 -12.75 -7.48 4.14
CA TRP A 84 -14.02 -7.91 4.72
C TRP A 84 -14.18 -9.42 4.78
N HIS A 85 -14.42 -9.94 5.99
CA HIS A 85 -14.68 -11.36 6.25
C HIS A 85 -13.65 -12.31 5.62
N GLY A 86 -12.38 -11.90 5.62
CA GLY A 86 -11.28 -12.66 5.05
C GLY A 86 -11.01 -12.37 3.57
N GLU A 87 -11.88 -11.61 2.91
CA GLU A 87 -11.69 -11.20 1.52
C GLU A 87 -10.93 -9.87 1.45
N CYS A 88 -10.03 -9.78 0.46
CA CYS A 88 -9.47 -8.52 -0.01
C CYS A 88 -10.19 -8.13 -1.30
N ARG A 89 -11.13 -7.19 -1.23
CA ARG A 89 -11.96 -6.81 -2.37
C ARG A 89 -11.19 -5.95 -3.37
N SER A 90 -10.29 -5.10 -2.86
CA SER A 90 -9.38 -4.29 -3.67
C SER A 90 -8.23 -3.75 -2.82
N VAL A 91 -7.13 -3.41 -3.50
CA VAL A 91 -6.10 -2.52 -2.97
C VAL A 91 -5.86 -1.39 -3.96
N ARG A 92 -6.02 -0.15 -3.52
CA ARG A 92 -5.90 1.04 -4.38
C ARG A 92 -4.95 2.06 -3.80
N LEU A 93 -4.18 2.71 -4.67
CA LEU A 93 -3.59 4.00 -4.35
C LEU A 93 -4.70 5.04 -4.47
N VAL A 94 -4.97 5.76 -3.38
CA VAL A 94 -6.12 6.66 -3.28
C VAL A 94 -5.69 8.07 -2.89
N PRO A 95 -6.43 9.10 -3.30
CA PRO A 95 -6.17 10.45 -2.82
C PRO A 95 -6.35 10.56 -1.30
N ARG A 96 -5.62 11.50 -0.70
CA ARG A 96 -5.59 11.74 0.76
C ARG A 96 -6.97 11.81 1.39
N GLU A 97 -7.90 12.56 0.79
CA GLU A 97 -9.26 12.76 1.32
C GLU A 97 -10.11 11.49 1.35
N VAL A 98 -9.73 10.47 0.58
CA VAL A 98 -10.32 9.13 0.63
C VAL A 98 -9.61 8.32 1.70
N GLY A 99 -8.28 8.29 1.68
CA GLY A 99 -7.48 7.53 2.64
C GLY A 99 -7.72 7.94 4.10
N GLU A 100 -7.89 9.23 4.38
CA GLU A 100 -8.14 9.75 5.73
C GLU A 100 -9.50 9.37 6.33
N LYS A 101 -10.41 8.82 5.51
CA LYS A 101 -11.74 8.35 5.91
C LYS A 101 -11.80 6.86 6.23
N ALA A 102 -10.71 6.10 6.05
CA ALA A 102 -10.68 4.69 6.36
C ALA A 102 -10.88 4.40 7.85
N ASP A 103 -11.38 3.20 8.16
CA ASP A 103 -11.66 2.75 9.53
C ASP A 103 -10.36 2.64 10.36
N TYR A 104 -9.29 2.17 9.71
CA TYR A 104 -7.96 2.06 10.28
C TYR A 104 -6.92 2.74 9.38
N ILE A 105 -6.08 3.60 9.97
CA ILE A 105 -4.98 4.28 9.26
C ILE A 105 -3.69 4.04 10.02
N LEU A 106 -2.76 3.33 9.39
CA LEU A 106 -1.42 3.08 9.90
C LEU A 106 -0.47 4.06 9.20
N SER A 107 0.06 5.03 9.93
CA SER A 107 0.93 6.09 9.39
C SER A 107 2.37 5.93 9.86
N GLY A 108 3.33 6.02 8.94
CA GLY A 108 4.75 5.90 9.24
C GLY A 108 5.65 6.52 8.18
N GLU A 109 6.89 6.80 8.58
CA GLU A 109 7.95 7.23 7.65
C GLU A 109 8.22 6.13 6.62
N LEU A 110 8.63 6.52 5.41
CA LEU A 110 8.97 5.62 4.30
C LEU A 110 9.89 4.48 4.75
N GLU A 111 10.97 4.80 5.46
CA GLU A 111 11.98 3.86 5.90
C GLU A 111 11.43 2.81 6.88
N ARG A 112 10.38 3.14 7.65
CA ARG A 112 9.71 2.18 8.54
C ARG A 112 8.91 1.18 7.71
N TRP A 113 8.21 1.66 6.68
CA TRP A 113 7.47 0.80 5.77
C TRP A 113 8.38 -0.06 4.89
N GLU A 114 9.53 0.47 4.46
CA GLU A 114 10.56 -0.31 3.78
C GLU A 114 11.09 -1.42 4.70
N ALA A 115 11.38 -1.13 5.97
CA ALA A 115 11.80 -2.15 6.94
C ALA A 115 10.71 -3.21 7.22
N VAL A 116 9.43 -2.84 7.20
CA VAL A 116 8.32 -3.80 7.31
C VAL A 116 8.30 -4.74 6.11
N VAL A 117 8.36 -4.20 4.90
CA VAL A 117 8.34 -5.01 3.66
C VAL A 117 9.62 -5.84 3.52
N ALA A 118 10.76 -5.36 4.00
CA ALA A 118 12.00 -6.14 4.06
C ALA A 118 11.95 -7.30 5.07
N GLY A 119 10.97 -7.31 5.99
CA GLY A 119 10.86 -8.30 7.07
C GLY A 119 11.71 -7.97 8.31
N ASP A 120 12.38 -6.81 8.32
CA ASP A 120 13.24 -6.36 9.43
C ASP A 120 12.45 -5.76 10.59
N LEU A 121 11.20 -5.34 10.34
CA LEU A 121 10.33 -4.71 11.32
C LEU A 121 8.94 -5.34 11.35
N ASP A 122 8.57 -5.92 12.49
CA ASP A 122 7.19 -6.35 12.73
C ASP A 122 6.26 -5.14 12.91
N THR A 123 5.14 -5.11 12.19
CA THR A 123 4.22 -3.96 12.17
C THR A 123 3.52 -3.77 13.53
N THR A 124 3.18 -4.86 14.22
CA THR A 124 2.54 -4.79 15.54
C THR A 124 3.49 -4.17 16.57
N LYS A 125 4.74 -4.62 16.58
CA LYS A 125 5.81 -4.07 17.41
C LYS A 125 6.09 -2.61 17.07
N ALA A 126 6.10 -2.24 15.79
CA ALA A 126 6.27 -0.87 15.36
C ALA A 126 5.15 0.05 15.87
N MET A 127 3.90 -0.44 15.86
CA MET A 127 2.76 0.27 16.46
C MET A 127 2.90 0.42 17.97
N MET A 128 3.23 -0.66 18.69
CA MET A 128 3.42 -0.62 20.14
C MET A 128 4.55 0.33 20.57
N GLN A 129 5.57 0.50 19.72
CA GLN A 129 6.68 1.43 19.94
C GLN A 129 6.39 2.87 19.49
N GLY A 130 5.21 3.13 18.91
CA GLY A 130 4.83 4.44 18.36
C GLY A 130 5.58 4.84 17.08
N LYS A 131 6.30 3.90 16.44
CA LYS A 131 6.99 4.12 15.15
C LYS A 131 6.02 4.14 13.98
N ILE A 132 4.95 3.36 14.07
CA ILE A 132 3.79 3.44 13.19
C ILE A 132 2.61 3.90 14.04
N LYS A 133 1.97 5.00 13.66
CA LYS A 133 0.82 5.56 14.37
C LYS A 133 -0.45 4.92 13.86
N LEU A 134 -1.31 4.47 14.77
CA LEU A 134 -2.64 3.96 14.45
C LEU A 134 -3.71 5.03 14.73
N LYS A 135 -4.57 5.31 13.74
CA LYS A 135 -5.92 5.84 13.95
C LYS A 135 -6.90 4.68 13.74
N GLY A 136 -7.74 4.40 14.74
CA GLY A 136 -8.65 3.24 14.75
C GLY A 136 -8.62 2.51 16.08
N ASP A 137 -9.36 1.40 16.20
CA ASP A 137 -9.42 0.61 17.43
C ASP A 137 -8.24 -0.38 17.53
N LEU A 138 -7.28 -0.09 18.42
CA LEU A 138 -6.11 -0.95 18.63
C LEU A 138 -6.50 -2.35 19.12
N ALA A 139 -7.56 -2.47 19.94
CA ALA A 139 -7.97 -3.77 20.47
C ALA A 139 -8.43 -4.72 19.35
N THR A 140 -9.08 -4.20 18.31
CA THR A 140 -9.46 -4.96 17.12
C THR A 140 -8.24 -5.39 16.32
N ILE A 141 -7.27 -4.51 16.08
CA ILE A 141 -6.01 -4.88 15.41
C ILE A 141 -5.29 -6.01 16.17
N VAL A 142 -5.18 -5.90 17.50
CA VAL A 142 -4.54 -6.93 18.33
C VAL A 142 -5.30 -8.26 18.29
N ARG A 143 -6.65 -8.23 18.28
CA ARG A 143 -7.49 -9.43 18.11
C ARG A 143 -7.20 -10.15 16.80
N TYR A 144 -6.92 -9.40 15.73
CA TYR A 144 -6.62 -9.89 14.40
C TYR A 144 -5.12 -9.89 14.06
N VAL A 145 -4.23 -9.92 15.08
CA VAL A 145 -2.77 -9.84 14.88
C VAL A 145 -2.23 -10.89 13.91
N LYS A 146 -2.83 -12.09 13.88
CA LYS A 146 -2.46 -13.13 12.91
C LYS A 146 -2.73 -12.70 11.47
N ALA A 147 -3.88 -12.08 11.20
CA ALA A 147 -4.19 -11.55 9.87
C ALA A 147 -3.25 -10.40 9.49
N SER A 148 -2.95 -9.50 10.44
CA SER A 148 -1.98 -8.43 10.23
C SER A 148 -0.59 -8.95 9.89
N ALA A 149 -0.11 -9.98 10.60
CA ALA A 149 1.16 -10.63 10.31
C ALA A 149 1.17 -11.24 8.90
N LEU A 150 0.11 -11.94 8.50
CA LEU A 150 0.00 -12.51 7.15
C LEU A 150 0.03 -11.43 6.06
N LEU A 151 -0.61 -10.28 6.26
CA LEU A 151 -0.50 -9.15 5.33
C LEU A 151 0.95 -8.67 5.16
N THR A 152 1.73 -8.62 6.25
CA THR A 152 3.15 -8.22 6.18
C THR A 152 4.02 -9.29 5.54
N GLU A 153 3.77 -10.58 5.83
CA GLU A 153 4.48 -11.69 5.21
C GLU A 153 4.23 -11.78 3.71
N ILE A 154 2.98 -11.52 3.28
CA ILE A 154 2.62 -11.48 1.86
C ILE A 154 3.36 -10.33 1.16
N ALA A 155 3.41 -9.15 1.77
CA ALA A 155 4.15 -8.00 1.22
C ALA A 155 5.64 -8.31 1.09
N ALA A 156 6.23 -8.98 2.08
CA ALA A 156 7.65 -9.35 2.10
C ALA A 156 8.04 -10.41 1.05
N ARG A 157 7.07 -11.13 0.49
CA ARG A 157 7.30 -12.11 -0.61
C ARG A 157 7.37 -11.44 -1.98
N ILE A 158 7.03 -10.16 -2.10
CA ILE A 158 7.12 -9.43 -3.36
C ILE A 158 8.58 -9.05 -3.60
N GLU A 159 9.11 -9.37 -4.79
CA GLU A 159 10.42 -8.88 -5.23
C GLU A 159 10.39 -7.35 -5.30
N THR A 160 10.92 -6.70 -4.26
CA THR A 160 10.73 -5.28 -4.00
C THR A 160 12.05 -4.53 -4.12
N LYS A 161 12.01 -3.36 -4.75
CA LYS A 161 13.05 -2.35 -4.74
C LYS A 161 12.60 -1.19 -3.88
N PHE A 162 13.45 -0.75 -2.96
CA PHE A 162 13.13 0.34 -2.05
C PHE A 162 13.62 1.68 -2.60
N LEU A 163 12.93 2.78 -2.26
CA LEU A 163 13.33 4.12 -2.70
C LEU A 163 14.69 4.52 -2.11
N SER A 164 14.96 4.07 -0.87
CA SER A 164 16.27 4.21 -0.23
C SER A 164 17.42 3.54 -0.99
N GLN A 165 17.13 2.59 -1.87
CA GLN A 165 18.12 1.85 -2.67
C GLN A 165 18.31 2.43 -4.08
N LEU A 166 17.48 3.39 -4.50
CA LEU A 166 17.62 4.00 -5.82
C LEU A 166 18.84 4.89 -5.89
N SER A 167 19.60 4.77 -6.99
CA SER A 167 20.59 5.76 -7.38
C SER A 167 19.93 7.10 -7.70
N GLU A 168 20.73 8.17 -7.78
CA GLU A 168 20.24 9.52 -8.07
C GLU A 168 19.45 9.58 -9.40
N GLY A 169 19.98 8.99 -10.47
CA GLY A 169 19.30 8.95 -11.77
C GLY A 169 18.00 8.14 -11.76
N GLU A 170 17.96 7.02 -11.02
CA GLU A 170 16.73 6.24 -10.85
C GLU A 170 15.67 7.00 -10.03
N ARG A 171 16.11 7.76 -9.03
CA ARG A 171 15.24 8.60 -8.20
C ARG A 171 14.64 9.75 -9.00
N GLU A 172 15.41 10.38 -9.89
CA GLU A 172 14.90 11.39 -10.82
C GLU A 172 13.84 10.80 -11.77
N GLN A 173 14.09 9.62 -12.33
CA GLN A 173 13.13 8.93 -13.17
C GLN A 173 11.86 8.59 -12.40
N TYR A 174 11.99 8.06 -11.18
CA TYR A 174 10.86 7.77 -10.29
C TYR A 174 10.02 9.03 -10.01
N ARG A 175 10.65 10.16 -9.68
CA ARG A 175 9.95 11.43 -9.44
C ARG A 175 9.10 11.85 -10.62
N LYS A 176 9.66 11.76 -11.84
CA LYS A 176 8.95 12.09 -13.06
C LYS A 176 7.74 11.18 -13.26
N GLU A 177 7.94 9.86 -13.20
CA GLU A 177 6.86 8.89 -13.37
C GLU A 177 5.77 9.03 -12.30
N ALA A 178 6.16 9.22 -11.04
CA ALA A 178 5.22 9.41 -9.95
C ALA A 178 4.40 10.69 -10.13
N SER A 179 5.01 11.78 -10.60
CA SER A 179 4.29 13.02 -10.91
C SER A 179 3.30 12.84 -12.05
N GLU A 180 3.68 12.16 -13.12
CA GLU A 180 2.81 11.89 -14.27
C GLU A 180 1.62 11.01 -13.84
N LEU A 181 1.91 9.97 -13.07
CA LEU A 181 0.92 9.03 -12.56
C LEU A 181 -0.11 9.72 -11.65
N ARG A 182 0.35 10.53 -10.69
CA ARG A 182 -0.54 11.30 -9.82
C ARG A 182 -1.41 12.26 -10.62
N ALA A 183 -0.88 12.87 -11.69
CA ALA A 183 -1.65 13.75 -12.56
C ALA A 183 -2.68 13.00 -13.44
N GLU A 184 -2.44 11.73 -13.77
CA GLU A 184 -3.32 10.89 -14.59
C GLU A 184 -4.51 10.34 -13.77
N VAL A 185 -4.23 9.74 -12.61
CA VAL A 185 -5.23 8.99 -11.83
C VAL A 185 -5.60 9.65 -10.49
N GLY A 186 -4.93 10.73 -10.09
CA GLY A 186 -5.37 11.58 -8.98
C GLY A 186 -5.34 10.90 -7.61
N PHE A 187 -4.23 10.24 -7.26
CA PHE A 187 -3.96 9.76 -5.90
C PHE A 187 -2.78 10.49 -5.26
#